data_AF-A0A9D5EWC1-F1
#
_entry.id   AF-A0A9D5EWC1-F1
#
_cell.length_a   1.000
_cell.length_b   1.000
_cell.length_c   1.000
_cell.angle_alpha   90.00
_cell.angle_beta   90.00
_cell.angle_gamma   90.00
#
_symmetry.space_group_name_H-M   'P 1'
#
loop_
_entity.id
_entity.type
_entity.pdbx_description
1 polymer ?
#
loop_
_entity_poly.entity_id
_entity_poly.type
_entity_poly.pdbx_seq_one_letter_code
_entity_poly.pdbx_strand_id
1 'polypeptide(L)'
;MTCGTAEPWLLAARSAEALPGEVRQHLSTCSHCLGLSSQLRKLHDATTKLIPLANSATRARLDAALSRTLQEQPPVSVPPRTMPRWGVRAVVGIAAALLVAGGWIGGRMTSPKLVSQVATEPPKQDSKLAPKQPPIPSPQPPAISQYALAPYPALAPGLVAKVARYSVSVATDPLPTSQLDALNNLAGEVRADAVGRAAAGDLEQLPRLVGLHERILKLGVARQLTRIPEQARTAVGIRLSEGLNKSAEEAATVAGRLLPVAAELLQPLIASCREVGLAARDNKPLLISPAWPSPATPLESLVAQTIRTAEAETPLSRADESSQLAAALAHALTVLAVADMPDDAARVGGAFDSVLENGVAINLERVEAGDPSGKLRKEVADVRERAGRATDVLERNLSKAPPAARAGLERALAASVRGRGKATGKPAGKGNGPTWKKDDHPGKGPPGWSKKP
;
A
#
# COMPACT_ATOMS: atom_id res chain seq x y z
N MET A 1 -26.45 6.70 40.59
CA MET A 1 -25.33 6.08 39.84
C MET A 1 -24.30 5.56 40.84
N THR A 2 -23.67 4.41 40.58
CA THR A 2 -22.57 3.89 41.40
C THR A 2 -21.21 4.31 40.83
N CYS A 3 -20.16 4.32 41.65
CA CYS A 3 -18.79 4.65 41.20
C CYS A 3 -18.36 3.81 40.00
N GLY A 4 -18.65 2.50 40.02
CA GLY A 4 -18.28 1.58 38.93
C GLY A 4 -19.02 1.85 37.61
N THR A 5 -20.16 2.54 37.65
CA THR A 5 -20.86 2.98 36.43
C THR A 5 -20.30 4.33 35.94
N ALA A 6 -19.88 5.20 36.86
CA ALA A 6 -19.35 6.53 36.54
C ALA A 6 -17.91 6.50 36.00
N GLU A 7 -17.08 5.57 36.50
CA GLU A 7 -15.65 5.49 36.16
C GLU A 7 -15.37 5.30 34.65
N PRO A 8 -16.05 4.39 33.92
CA PRO A 8 -15.87 4.27 32.47
C PRO A 8 -16.20 5.58 31.73
N TRP A 9 -17.20 6.33 32.20
CA TRP A 9 -17.53 7.64 31.62
C TRP A 9 -16.43 8.66 31.88
N LEU A 10 -15.81 8.66 33.06
CA LEU A 10 -14.70 9.57 33.39
C LEU A 10 -13.45 9.27 32.55
N LEU A 11 -13.20 8.00 32.24
CA LEU A 11 -12.08 7.58 31.39
C LEU A 11 -12.34 7.82 29.89
N ALA A 12 -13.59 7.71 29.45
CA ALA A 12 -13.98 7.93 28.06
C ALA A 12 -14.19 9.42 27.72
N ALA A 13 -14.53 10.26 28.72
CA ALA A 13 -14.84 11.67 28.50
C ALA A 13 -13.61 12.53 28.24
N ARG A 14 -13.70 13.33 27.18
CA ARG A 14 -12.66 14.28 26.78
C ARG A 14 -12.65 15.56 27.59
N SER A 15 -13.81 15.94 28.12
CA SER A 15 -13.97 17.12 28.96
C SER A 15 -15.07 16.89 30.00
N ALA A 16 -15.09 17.74 31.02
CA ALA A 16 -16.11 17.65 32.06
C ALA A 16 -17.52 17.99 31.54
N GLU A 17 -17.61 18.81 30.49
CA GLU A 17 -18.87 19.20 29.83
C GLU A 17 -19.47 18.06 29.00
N ALA A 18 -18.64 17.15 28.49
CA ALA A 18 -19.06 15.99 27.70
C ALA A 18 -19.67 14.86 28.55
N LEU A 19 -19.61 14.97 29.88
CA LEU A 19 -20.18 13.97 30.78
C LEU A 19 -21.72 14.03 30.81
N PRO A 20 -22.42 12.88 30.75
CA PRO A 20 -23.86 12.83 30.98
C PRO A 20 -24.26 13.52 32.28
N GLY A 21 -25.44 14.14 32.30
CA GLY A 21 -25.93 14.90 33.46
C GLY A 21 -25.92 14.07 34.76
N GLU A 22 -26.22 12.78 34.66
CA GLU A 22 -26.22 11.83 35.77
C GLU A 22 -24.82 11.60 36.36
N VAL A 23 -23.78 11.55 35.51
CA VAL A 23 -22.39 11.43 35.95
C VAL A 23 -21.93 12.72 36.63
N ARG A 24 -22.32 13.88 36.07
CA ARG A 24 -22.03 15.19 36.69
C ARG A 24 -22.70 15.34 38.06
N GLN A 25 -23.94 14.90 38.19
CA GLN A 25 -24.64 14.87 39.48
C GLN A 25 -23.94 13.91 40.46
N HIS A 26 -23.50 12.74 40.01
CA HIS A 26 -22.75 11.82 40.85
C HIS A 26 -21.42 12.42 41.34
N LEU A 27 -20.65 13.07 40.46
CA LEU A 27 -19.41 13.76 40.83
C LEU A 27 -19.60 14.82 41.92
N SER A 28 -20.76 15.49 41.95
CA SER A 28 -21.06 16.49 42.99
C SER A 28 -21.27 15.90 44.39
N THR A 29 -21.56 14.59 44.48
CA THR A 29 -21.88 13.91 45.74
C THR A 29 -20.83 12.85 46.15
N CYS A 30 -20.04 12.36 45.20
CA CYS A 30 -19.05 11.30 45.43
C CYS A 30 -17.62 11.85 45.42
N SER A 31 -17.00 11.93 46.60
CA SER A 31 -15.60 12.37 46.77
C SER A 31 -14.59 11.50 46.03
N HIS A 32 -14.83 10.19 45.94
CA HIS A 32 -13.96 9.25 45.23
C HIS A 32 -13.89 9.56 43.72
N CYS A 33 -15.04 9.63 43.06
CA CYS A 33 -15.09 9.95 41.62
C CYS A 33 -14.60 11.38 41.33
N LEU A 34 -14.82 12.34 42.24
CA LEU A 34 -14.26 13.68 42.14
C LEU A 34 -12.71 13.66 42.21
N GLY A 35 -12.15 12.86 43.12
CA GLY A 35 -10.69 12.63 43.21
C GLY A 35 -10.11 12.05 41.93
N LEU A 36 -10.76 11.03 41.35
CA LEU A 36 -10.36 10.43 40.08
C LEU A 36 -10.39 11.45 38.92
N SER A 37 -11.47 12.24 38.82
CA SER A 37 -11.59 13.30 37.79
C SER A 37 -10.46 14.34 37.91
N SER A 38 -10.10 14.73 39.14
CA SER A 38 -8.97 15.65 39.39
C SER A 38 -7.63 15.05 38.98
N GLN A 39 -7.40 13.76 39.26
CA GLN A 39 -6.19 13.05 38.85
C GLN A 39 -6.07 12.96 37.32
N LEU A 40 -7.15 12.62 36.62
CA LEU A 40 -7.18 12.57 35.15
C LEU A 40 -6.86 13.94 34.54
N ARG A 41 -7.39 15.02 35.12
CA ARG A 41 -7.08 16.39 34.69
C ARG A 41 -5.60 16.73 34.88
N LYS A 42 -5.03 16.40 36.04
CA LYS A 42 -3.59 16.58 36.30
C LYS A 42 -2.73 15.79 35.33
N LEU A 43 -3.12 14.56 35.00
CA LEU A 43 -2.42 13.72 34.02
C LEU A 43 -2.48 14.35 32.62
N HIS A 44 -3.64 14.87 32.22
CA HIS A 44 -3.81 15.61 30.97
C HIS A 44 -2.94 16.88 30.92
N ASP A 45 -2.91 17.67 32.00
CA ASP A 45 -2.07 18.85 32.11
C ASP A 45 -0.57 18.50 32.08
N ALA A 46 -0.18 17.38 32.69
CA ALA A 46 1.20 16.89 32.65
C ALA A 46 1.59 16.40 31.25
N THR A 47 0.73 15.64 30.58
CA THR A 47 0.98 15.16 29.21
C THR A 47 1.04 16.33 28.22
N THR A 48 0.16 17.31 28.32
CA THR A 48 0.21 18.51 27.48
C THR A 48 1.47 19.36 27.69
N LYS A 49 2.12 19.28 28.86
CA LYS A 49 3.42 19.89 29.16
C LYS A 49 4.62 19.06 28.68
N LEU A 50 4.49 17.74 28.63
CA LEU A 50 5.55 16.82 28.19
C LEU A 50 5.67 16.71 26.67
N ILE A 51 4.60 17.02 25.93
CA ILE A 51 4.65 17.04 24.48
C ILE A 51 5.48 18.27 24.07
N PRO A 52 6.67 18.11 23.43
CA PRO A 52 7.42 19.25 22.93
C PRO A 52 6.54 20.08 22.00
N LEU A 53 6.90 21.35 21.74
CA LEU A 53 6.22 22.24 20.80
C LEU A 53 6.18 21.61 19.40
N ALA A 54 5.26 20.67 19.19
CA ALA A 54 4.83 20.23 17.89
C ALA A 54 4.39 21.51 17.18
N ASN A 55 4.79 21.65 15.91
CA ASN A 55 4.28 22.66 15.00
C ASN A 55 2.79 22.92 15.34
N SER A 56 2.42 24.16 15.61
CA SER A 56 1.07 24.54 16.02
C SER A 56 0.00 24.00 15.05
N ALA A 57 0.35 23.85 13.77
CA ALA A 57 -0.49 23.22 12.75
C ALA A 57 -0.67 21.71 12.95
N THR A 58 0.33 20.98 13.44
CA THR A 58 0.20 19.55 13.79
C THR A 58 -0.66 19.36 15.03
N ARG A 59 -0.50 20.23 16.04
CA ARG A 59 -1.37 20.23 17.23
C ARG A 59 -2.82 20.53 16.87
N ALA A 60 -3.06 21.57 16.07
CA ALA A 60 -4.39 21.91 15.59
C ALA A 60 -5.03 20.77 14.77
N ARG A 61 -4.23 20.02 13.99
CA ARG A 61 -4.70 18.85 13.25
C ARG A 61 -5.07 17.69 14.17
N LEU A 62 -4.27 17.41 15.19
CA LEU A 62 -4.58 16.39 16.19
C LEU A 62 -5.86 16.76 16.95
N ASP A 63 -5.99 18.02 17.39
CA ASP A 63 -7.20 18.50 18.07
C ASP A 63 -8.44 18.43 17.16
N ALA A 64 -8.30 18.73 15.87
CA ALA A 64 -9.36 18.58 14.87
C ALA A 64 -9.70 17.11 14.56
N ALA A 65 -8.73 16.19 14.64
CA ALA A 65 -8.95 14.76 14.45
C ALA A 65 -9.61 14.14 15.68
N LEU A 66 -9.13 14.51 16.87
CA LEU A 66 -9.74 14.14 18.14
C LEU A 66 -11.17 14.63 18.14
N SER A 67 -11.46 15.93 18.03
CA SER A 67 -12.84 16.47 18.05
C SER A 67 -13.84 15.77 17.11
N ARG A 68 -13.40 15.17 16.00
CA ARG A 68 -14.24 14.39 15.07
C ARG A 68 -14.44 12.91 15.44
N THR A 69 -13.58 12.32 16.28
CA THR A 69 -13.80 10.94 16.74
C THR A 69 -15.02 10.93 17.66
N LEU A 70 -16.05 10.18 17.27
CA LEU A 70 -17.23 9.95 18.11
C LEU A 70 -16.77 9.29 19.41
N GLN A 71 -17.18 9.88 20.53
CA GLN A 71 -16.94 9.30 21.83
C GLN A 71 -17.86 8.10 21.98
N GLU A 72 -17.32 6.88 21.91
CA GLU A 72 -18.11 5.68 22.15
C GLU A 72 -18.63 5.72 23.59
N GLN A 73 -19.95 5.65 23.73
CA GLN A 73 -20.56 5.52 25.05
C GLN A 73 -20.13 4.15 25.60
N PRO A 74 -19.62 4.08 26.84
CA PRO A 74 -19.32 2.79 27.45
C PRO A 74 -20.58 1.93 27.37
N PRO A 75 -20.46 0.65 26.95
CA PRO A 75 -21.62 -0.21 26.78
C PRO A 75 -22.42 -0.18 28.07
N VAL A 76 -23.69 0.23 27.97
CA VAL A 76 -24.60 0.24 29.11
C VAL A 76 -24.57 -1.16 29.67
N SER A 77 -24.02 -1.31 30.87
CA SER A 77 -23.90 -2.60 31.52
C SER A 77 -25.31 -3.12 31.74
N VAL A 78 -25.78 -3.97 30.82
CA VAL A 78 -27.06 -4.65 30.97
C VAL A 78 -26.88 -5.48 32.24
N PRO A 79 -27.68 -5.24 33.29
CA PRO A 79 -27.55 -6.01 34.52
C PRO A 79 -27.62 -7.48 34.13
N PRO A 80 -26.66 -8.31 34.56
CA PRO A 80 -26.62 -9.70 34.17
C PRO A 80 -27.99 -10.29 34.49
N ARG A 81 -28.71 -10.75 33.47
CA ARG A 81 -29.97 -11.49 33.66
C ARG A 81 -29.63 -12.61 34.64
N THR A 82 -30.18 -12.51 35.84
CA THR A 82 -30.03 -13.51 36.89
C THR A 82 -30.71 -14.78 36.39
N MET A 83 -29.99 -15.58 35.61
CA MET A 83 -30.46 -16.91 35.28
C MET A 83 -30.49 -17.73 36.58
N PRO A 84 -31.60 -18.41 36.89
CA PRO A 84 -31.71 -19.24 38.08
C PRO A 84 -30.56 -20.26 38.08
N ARG A 85 -29.74 -20.22 39.14
CA ARG A 85 -28.49 -20.98 39.33
C ARG A 85 -28.64 -22.52 39.26
N TRP A 86 -29.86 -23.04 39.12
CA TRP A 86 -30.14 -24.47 39.06
C TRP A 86 -29.88 -25.11 37.68
N GLY A 87 -29.85 -24.34 36.58
CA GLY A 87 -29.66 -24.91 35.24
C GLY A 87 -28.21 -25.18 34.80
N VAL A 88 -27.24 -24.43 35.33
CA VAL A 88 -25.86 -24.42 34.79
C VAL A 88 -25.07 -25.69 35.14
N ARG A 89 -25.35 -26.33 36.28
CA ARG A 89 -24.66 -27.58 36.67
C ARG A 89 -25.08 -28.79 35.82
N ALA A 90 -26.32 -28.83 35.34
CA ALA A 90 -26.79 -29.92 34.48
C ALA A 90 -26.19 -29.84 33.07
N VAL A 91 -26.05 -28.64 32.51
CA VAL A 91 -25.55 -28.44 31.14
C VAL A 91 -24.04 -28.75 31.03
N VAL A 92 -23.24 -28.41 32.05
CA VAL A 92 -21.80 -28.73 32.06
C VAL A 92 -21.57 -30.24 32.15
N GLY A 93 -22.41 -30.98 32.90
CA GLY A 93 -22.31 -32.44 32.99
C GLY A 93 -22.58 -33.14 31.65
N ILE A 94 -23.58 -32.67 30.89
CA ILE A 94 -23.94 -33.26 29.59
C ILE A 94 -22.86 -32.99 28.54
N ALA A 95 -22.28 -31.79 28.51
CA ALA A 95 -21.22 -31.44 27.56
C ALA A 95 -19.93 -32.25 27.80
N ALA A 96 -19.55 -32.47 29.07
CA ALA A 96 -18.40 -33.29 29.42
C ALA A 96 -18.60 -34.77 29.03
N ALA A 97 -19.80 -35.33 29.25
CA ALA A 97 -20.12 -36.70 28.87
C ALA A 97 -20.07 -36.93 27.35
N LEU A 98 -20.55 -35.96 26.55
CA LEU A 98 -20.51 -36.03 25.09
C LEU A 98 -19.08 -35.96 24.52
N LEU A 99 -18.18 -35.20 25.14
CA LEU A 99 -16.78 -35.12 24.72
C LEU A 99 -16.00 -36.41 25.01
N VAL A 100 -16.26 -37.06 26.15
CA VAL A 100 -15.63 -38.35 26.49
C VAL A 100 -16.13 -39.47 25.57
N ALA A 101 -17.44 -39.51 25.27
CA ALA A 101 -18.00 -40.50 24.36
C ALA A 101 -17.53 -40.30 22.90
N GLY A 102 -17.45 -39.05 22.43
CA GLY A 102 -16.98 -38.73 21.08
C GLY A 102 -15.49 -39.02 20.85
N GLY A 103 -14.64 -38.78 21.86
CA GLY A 103 -13.20 -39.04 21.78
C GLY A 103 -12.84 -40.53 21.68
N TRP A 104 -13.63 -41.42 22.28
CA TRP A 104 -13.35 -42.86 22.28
C TRP A 104 -13.68 -43.54 20.95
N ILE A 105 -14.68 -43.03 20.21
CA ILE A 105 -15.07 -43.56 18.90
C ILE A 105 -14.12 -43.09 17.79
N GLY A 106 -13.63 -41.85 17.85
CA GLY A 106 -12.68 -41.32 16.86
C GLY A 106 -11.29 -41.95 16.91
N GLY A 107 -10.83 -42.37 18.11
CA GLY A 107 -9.46 -42.89 18.32
C GLY A 107 -9.20 -44.31 17.78
N ARG A 108 -10.22 -45.07 17.35
CA ARG A 108 -10.04 -46.44 16.84
C ARG A 108 -10.05 -46.58 15.32
N MET A 109 -10.32 -45.51 14.56
CA MET A 109 -10.38 -45.58 13.09
C MET A 109 -9.15 -45.05 12.35
N THR A 110 -8.09 -44.62 13.04
CA THR A 110 -6.91 -44.04 12.40
C THR A 110 -5.62 -44.77 12.77
N SER A 111 -5.50 -46.04 12.36
CA SER A 111 -4.21 -46.72 12.26
C SER A 111 -3.77 -46.73 10.79
N PRO A 112 -2.67 -46.07 10.40
CA PRO A 112 -2.25 -46.02 9.00
C PRO A 112 -1.68 -47.38 8.57
N LYS A 113 -2.33 -48.02 7.60
CA LYS A 113 -1.76 -49.13 6.83
C LYS A 113 -0.73 -48.57 5.86
N LEU A 114 0.53 -48.98 6.01
CA LEU A 114 1.56 -48.86 4.98
C LEU A 114 1.13 -49.70 3.76
N VAL A 115 0.78 -49.03 2.67
CA VAL A 115 0.47 -49.65 1.38
C VAL A 115 1.57 -49.26 0.39
N SER A 116 2.29 -50.28 -0.09
CA SER A 116 3.22 -50.18 -1.23
C SER A 116 2.50 -49.66 -2.46
N GLN A 117 3.04 -48.62 -3.08
CA GLN A 117 2.55 -48.05 -4.33
C GLN A 117 2.83 -49.01 -5.49
N VAL A 118 1.75 -49.62 -6.01
CA VAL A 118 1.70 -50.18 -7.37
C VAL A 118 1.11 -49.08 -8.26
N ALA A 119 1.84 -48.71 -9.31
CA ALA A 119 1.40 -47.73 -10.30
C ALA A 119 0.10 -48.19 -10.96
N THR A 120 -0.97 -47.42 -10.76
CA THR A 120 -2.25 -47.58 -11.46
C THR A 120 -2.47 -46.35 -12.32
N GLU A 121 -2.74 -46.56 -13.61
CA GLU A 121 -3.12 -45.51 -14.56
C GLU A 121 -4.34 -44.71 -14.04
N PRO A 122 -4.35 -43.38 -14.25
CA PRO A 122 -5.46 -42.55 -13.81
C PRO A 122 -6.71 -42.83 -14.65
N PRO A 123 -7.90 -42.94 -14.03
CA PRO A 123 -9.15 -43.13 -14.75
C PRO A 123 -9.52 -41.87 -15.54
N LYS A 124 -9.94 -42.07 -16.79
CA LYS A 124 -10.56 -41.04 -17.65
C LYS A 124 -11.79 -40.47 -16.94
N GLN A 125 -11.69 -39.21 -16.57
CA GLN A 125 -12.75 -38.46 -15.91
C GLN A 125 -13.61 -37.77 -16.99
N ASP A 126 -14.78 -38.33 -17.26
CA ASP A 126 -15.80 -37.73 -18.13
C ASP A 126 -16.27 -36.40 -17.55
N SER A 127 -15.75 -35.32 -18.10
CA SER A 127 -16.05 -33.95 -17.71
C SER A 127 -17.43 -33.54 -18.22
N LYS A 128 -18.48 -33.84 -17.44
CA LYS A 128 -19.78 -33.19 -17.59
C LYS A 128 -19.62 -31.68 -17.33
N LEU A 129 -19.90 -30.90 -18.37
CA LEU A 129 -19.92 -29.44 -18.41
C LEU A 129 -20.62 -28.84 -17.17
N ALA A 130 -19.83 -28.23 -16.29
CA ALA A 130 -20.35 -27.33 -15.27
C ALA A 130 -20.90 -26.06 -15.95
N PRO A 131 -22.05 -25.53 -15.49
CA PRO A 131 -22.66 -24.34 -16.06
C PRO A 131 -21.72 -23.13 -15.96
N LYS A 132 -21.54 -22.46 -17.11
CA LYS A 132 -20.73 -21.25 -17.29
C LYS A 132 -21.20 -20.17 -16.30
N GLN A 133 -20.44 -19.96 -15.23
CA GLN A 133 -20.71 -18.90 -14.27
C GLN A 133 -20.56 -17.55 -14.99
N PRO A 134 -21.54 -16.62 -14.88
CA PRO A 134 -21.45 -15.33 -15.53
C PRO A 134 -20.23 -14.54 -15.01
N PRO A 135 -19.55 -13.77 -15.87
CA PRO A 135 -18.37 -13.02 -15.47
C PRO A 135 -18.71 -12.07 -14.33
N ILE A 136 -17.99 -12.19 -13.22
CA ILE A 136 -18.07 -11.25 -12.10
C ILE A 136 -17.69 -9.86 -12.65
N PRO A 137 -18.55 -8.85 -12.54
CA PRO A 137 -18.23 -7.51 -13.02
C PRO A 137 -16.98 -7.00 -12.30
N SER A 138 -15.96 -6.61 -13.08
CA SER A 138 -14.74 -6.03 -12.52
C SER A 138 -15.10 -4.78 -11.72
N PRO A 139 -14.64 -4.65 -10.46
CA PRO A 139 -14.95 -3.49 -9.64
C PRO A 139 -14.44 -2.23 -10.34
N GLN A 140 -15.37 -1.32 -10.66
CA GLN A 140 -14.99 -0.01 -11.19
C GLN A 140 -14.28 0.77 -10.09
N PRO A 141 -13.09 1.34 -10.35
CA PRO A 141 -12.45 2.20 -9.38
C PRO A 141 -13.36 3.43 -9.12
N PRO A 142 -13.60 3.79 -7.85
CA PRO A 142 -14.51 4.87 -7.48
C PRO A 142 -14.03 6.22 -8.00
N ALA A 143 -14.98 7.10 -8.36
CA ALA A 143 -14.68 8.45 -8.84
C ALA A 143 -14.05 9.31 -7.73
N ILE A 144 -12.91 9.94 -8.03
CA ILE A 144 -12.09 10.69 -7.06
C ILE A 144 -12.85 11.81 -6.33
N SER A 145 -13.93 12.34 -6.90
CA SER A 145 -14.69 13.44 -6.29
C SER A 145 -15.44 13.06 -4.99
N GLN A 146 -15.48 11.78 -4.62
CA GLN A 146 -16.17 11.32 -3.40
C GLN A 146 -15.23 11.06 -2.23
N TYR A 147 -13.91 11.04 -2.45
CA TYR A 147 -12.96 11.00 -1.34
C TYR A 147 -12.62 12.43 -0.98
N ALA A 148 -13.17 12.91 0.13
CA ALA A 148 -12.48 13.93 0.90
C ALA A 148 -11.12 13.31 1.24
N LEU A 149 -10.11 13.61 0.41
CA LEU A 149 -8.73 13.18 0.62
C LEU A 149 -8.37 13.78 1.99
N ALA A 150 -8.45 12.96 3.04
CA ALA A 150 -7.81 13.29 4.31
C ALA A 150 -6.41 13.77 3.93
N PRO A 151 -5.94 14.93 4.44
CA PRO A 151 -4.68 15.53 4.01
C PRO A 151 -3.63 14.43 4.07
N TYR A 152 -3.22 13.96 2.89
CA TYR A 152 -2.31 12.83 2.81
C TYR A 152 -1.09 13.26 3.63
N PRO A 153 -0.58 12.39 4.52
CA PRO A 153 0.66 12.70 5.20
C PRO A 153 1.67 13.15 4.15
N ALA A 154 2.27 14.32 4.35
CA ALA A 154 2.99 15.05 3.32
C ALA A 154 3.97 14.10 2.60
N LEU A 155 3.63 13.76 1.35
CA LEU A 155 4.50 12.97 0.48
C LEU A 155 5.83 13.70 0.43
N ALA A 156 6.93 12.98 0.70
CA ALA A 156 8.25 13.59 0.64
C ALA A 156 8.44 14.18 -0.76
N PRO A 157 8.74 15.48 -0.89
CA PRO A 157 9.07 16.05 -2.18
C PRO A 157 10.17 15.20 -2.83
N GLY A 158 9.94 14.74 -4.06
CA GLY A 158 10.90 13.97 -4.83
C GLY A 158 10.96 12.46 -4.56
N LEU A 159 10.54 11.93 -3.39
CA LEU A 159 10.70 10.48 -3.12
C LEU A 159 9.84 9.65 -4.09
N VAL A 160 8.59 10.05 -4.33
CA VAL A 160 7.70 9.36 -5.29
C VAL A 160 8.29 9.35 -6.70
N ALA A 161 8.85 10.49 -7.14
CA ALA A 161 9.51 10.59 -8.44
C ALA A 161 10.78 9.73 -8.54
N LYS A 162 11.58 9.67 -7.46
CA LYS A 162 12.74 8.77 -7.37
C LYS A 162 12.31 7.30 -7.46
N VAL A 163 11.28 6.89 -6.71
CA VAL A 163 10.74 5.53 -6.77
C VAL A 163 10.27 5.19 -8.18
N ALA A 164 9.50 6.08 -8.81
CA ALA A 164 9.01 5.89 -10.17
C ALA A 164 10.17 5.67 -11.18
N ARG A 165 11.30 6.36 -11.02
CA ARG A 165 12.50 6.15 -11.85
C ARG A 165 13.08 4.74 -11.67
N TYR A 166 13.19 4.23 -10.45
CA TYR A 166 13.66 2.85 -10.22
C TYR A 166 12.64 1.81 -10.72
N SER A 167 11.34 2.12 -10.64
CA SER A 167 10.28 1.28 -11.22
C SER A 167 10.45 1.13 -12.74
N VAL A 168 10.85 2.19 -13.44
CA VAL A 168 11.19 2.12 -14.87
C VAL A 168 12.34 1.16 -15.09
N SER A 169 13.46 1.33 -14.36
CA SER A 169 14.64 0.46 -14.52
C SER A 169 14.30 -1.02 -14.33
N VAL A 170 13.48 -1.35 -13.33
CA VAL A 170 13.01 -2.72 -13.07
C VAL A 170 12.09 -3.24 -14.19
N ALA A 171 11.20 -2.40 -14.71
CA ALA A 171 10.29 -2.78 -15.79
C ALA A 171 11.02 -3.00 -17.12
N THR A 172 12.05 -2.19 -17.40
CA THR A 172 12.77 -2.19 -18.68
C THR A 172 13.84 -3.27 -18.79
N ASP A 173 14.55 -3.56 -17.71
CA ASP A 173 15.67 -4.51 -17.73
C ASP A 173 15.21 -5.88 -17.19
N PRO A 174 15.19 -6.95 -18.00
CA PRO A 174 14.81 -8.28 -17.54
C PRO A 174 15.89 -8.97 -16.71
N LEU A 175 17.14 -8.48 -16.70
CA LEU A 175 18.26 -9.15 -16.03
C LEU A 175 18.10 -9.08 -14.50
N PRO A 176 18.17 -10.22 -13.78
CA PRO A 176 18.05 -10.25 -12.32
C PRO A 176 19.10 -9.40 -11.60
N THR A 177 20.32 -9.30 -12.12
CA THR A 177 21.39 -8.47 -11.56
C THR A 177 21.05 -6.99 -11.62
N SER A 178 20.59 -6.49 -12.76
CA SER A 178 20.18 -5.10 -12.92
C SER A 178 18.96 -4.74 -12.07
N GLN A 179 18.00 -5.66 -11.96
CA GLN A 179 16.83 -5.50 -11.10
C GLN A 179 17.22 -5.47 -9.62
N LEU A 180 18.16 -6.32 -9.20
CA LEU A 180 18.72 -6.31 -7.85
C LEU A 180 19.37 -4.97 -7.53
N ASP A 181 20.20 -4.45 -8.45
CA ASP A 181 20.86 -3.16 -8.27
C ASP A 181 19.84 -2.00 -8.19
N ALA A 182 18.81 -2.01 -9.05
CA ALA A 182 17.73 -1.03 -9.02
C ALA A 182 16.93 -1.06 -7.71
N LEU A 183 16.60 -2.26 -7.20
CA LEU A 183 15.88 -2.43 -5.93
C LEU A 183 16.76 -2.05 -4.73
N ASN A 184 18.06 -2.34 -4.76
CA ASN A 184 18.99 -1.94 -3.71
C ASN A 184 19.16 -0.42 -3.67
N ASN A 185 19.27 0.23 -4.82
CA ASN A 185 19.31 1.70 -4.91
C ASN A 185 17.99 2.33 -4.44
N LEU A 186 16.84 1.73 -4.78
CA LEU A 186 15.54 2.13 -4.27
C LEU A 186 15.47 2.04 -2.74
N ALA A 187 15.96 0.95 -2.13
CA ALA A 187 16.07 0.83 -0.68
C ALA A 187 16.96 1.95 -0.11
N GLY A 188 18.07 2.26 -0.78
CA GLY A 188 18.95 3.38 -0.41
C GLY A 188 18.24 4.73 -0.33
N GLU A 189 17.38 5.06 -1.30
CA GLU A 189 16.61 6.32 -1.27
C GLU A 189 15.57 6.34 -0.15
N VAL A 190 14.86 5.23 0.07
CA VAL A 190 13.87 5.14 1.16
C VAL A 190 14.55 5.26 2.52
N ARG A 191 15.74 4.66 2.68
CA ARG A 191 16.58 4.85 3.87
C ARG A 191 17.01 6.30 4.04
N ALA A 192 17.50 6.94 2.98
CA ALA A 192 17.95 8.33 3.04
C ALA A 192 16.80 9.26 3.47
N ASP A 193 15.59 9.06 2.95
CA ASP A 193 14.41 9.83 3.36
C ASP A 193 14.03 9.56 4.84
N ALA A 194 14.04 8.29 5.26
CA ALA A 194 13.76 7.91 6.66
C ALA A 194 14.75 8.57 7.63
N VAL A 195 16.05 8.49 7.34
CA VAL A 195 17.11 9.11 8.15
C VAL A 195 16.99 10.64 8.14
N GLY A 196 16.71 11.25 6.99
CA GLY A 196 16.50 12.69 6.86
C GLY A 196 15.31 13.19 7.69
N ARG A 197 14.18 12.47 7.68
CA ARG A 197 13.00 12.80 8.49
C ARG A 197 13.23 12.62 9.97
N ALA A 198 13.90 11.54 10.38
CA ALA A 198 14.29 11.34 11.77
C ALA A 198 15.18 12.49 12.27
N ALA A 199 16.13 12.95 11.45
CA ALA A 199 16.98 14.11 11.76
C ALA A 199 16.20 15.44 11.83
N ALA A 200 15.14 15.59 11.03
CA ALA A 200 14.26 16.75 11.06
C ALA A 200 13.21 16.70 12.20
N GLY A 201 13.15 15.62 12.98
CA GLY A 201 12.14 15.41 14.02
C GLY A 201 10.75 15.06 13.48
N ASP A 202 10.64 14.68 12.21
CA ASP A 202 9.40 14.19 11.60
C ASP A 202 9.24 12.68 11.86
N LEU A 203 8.65 12.36 13.01
CA LEU A 203 8.51 10.98 13.49
C LEU A 203 7.25 10.29 12.97
N GLU A 204 6.28 11.04 12.44
CA GLU A 204 4.96 10.49 12.07
C GLU A 204 5.06 9.49 10.91
N GLN A 205 5.89 9.80 9.91
CA GLN A 205 6.06 8.95 8.72
C GLN A 205 7.16 7.90 8.87
N LEU A 206 7.98 8.00 9.92
CA LEU A 206 9.19 7.20 10.06
C LEU A 206 8.91 5.69 10.12
N PRO A 207 7.94 5.18 10.91
CA PRO A 207 7.63 3.75 10.93
C PRO A 207 7.22 3.19 9.56
N ARG A 208 6.52 3.99 8.74
CA ARG A 208 6.08 3.57 7.40
C ARG A 208 7.26 3.44 6.45
N LEU A 209 8.18 4.41 6.44
CA LEU A 209 9.38 4.35 5.60
C LEU A 209 10.32 3.22 6.03
N VAL A 210 10.49 3.00 7.33
CA VAL A 210 11.28 1.89 7.88
C VAL A 210 10.68 0.54 7.44
N GLY A 211 9.37 0.35 7.58
CA GLY A 211 8.69 -0.84 7.11
C GLY A 211 8.74 -1.02 5.59
N LEU A 212 8.72 0.08 4.83
CA LEU A 212 8.86 0.05 3.37
C LEU A 212 10.27 -0.38 2.95
N HIS A 213 11.30 0.17 3.60
CA HIS A 213 12.70 -0.22 3.40
C HIS A 213 12.92 -1.71 3.66
N GLU A 214 12.46 -2.21 4.81
CA GLU A 214 12.57 -3.62 5.15
C GLU A 214 11.94 -4.51 4.07
N ARG A 215 10.76 -4.16 3.56
CA ARG A 215 10.09 -4.91 2.50
C ARG A 215 10.89 -4.89 1.19
N ILE A 216 11.44 -3.74 0.80
CA ILE A 216 12.27 -3.67 -0.42
C ILE A 216 13.46 -4.63 -0.29
N LEU A 217 14.12 -4.67 0.87
CA LEU A 217 15.25 -5.56 1.08
C LEU A 217 14.83 -7.04 1.13
N LYS A 218 13.84 -7.38 1.96
CA LYS A 218 13.45 -8.78 2.20
C LYS A 218 12.68 -9.39 1.03
N LEU A 219 11.71 -8.67 0.47
CA LEU A 219 10.84 -9.18 -0.62
C LEU A 219 11.44 -8.90 -2.00
N GLY A 220 12.10 -7.75 -2.17
CA GLY A 220 12.71 -7.37 -3.44
C GLY A 220 14.12 -7.91 -3.61
N VAL A 221 15.08 -7.32 -2.88
CA VAL A 221 16.53 -7.56 -3.07
C VAL A 221 16.90 -9.02 -2.82
N ALA A 222 16.51 -9.58 -1.66
CA ALA A 222 16.85 -10.96 -1.32
C ALA A 222 16.25 -11.97 -2.31
N ARG A 223 15.03 -11.72 -2.80
CA ARG A 223 14.38 -12.59 -3.79
C ARG A 223 15.02 -12.48 -5.18
N GLN A 224 15.49 -11.30 -5.59
CA GLN A 224 16.25 -11.20 -6.84
C GLN A 224 17.62 -11.89 -6.74
N LEU A 225 18.26 -11.84 -5.58
CA LEU A 225 19.53 -12.53 -5.37
C LEU A 225 19.41 -14.05 -5.57
N THR A 226 18.31 -14.67 -5.14
CA THR A 226 18.09 -16.12 -5.35
C THR A 226 17.87 -16.50 -6.81
N ARG A 227 17.49 -15.54 -7.68
CA ARG A 227 17.32 -15.75 -9.13
C ARG A 227 18.63 -15.63 -9.90
N ILE A 228 19.69 -15.09 -9.28
CA ILE A 228 21.02 -15.04 -9.88
C ILE A 228 21.61 -16.46 -9.87
N PRO A 229 22.26 -16.90 -10.98
CA PRO A 229 22.96 -18.18 -11.04
C PRO A 229 23.95 -18.34 -9.90
N GLU A 230 24.02 -19.53 -9.30
CA GLU A 230 24.81 -19.82 -8.10
C GLU A 230 26.27 -19.36 -8.23
N GLN A 231 26.87 -19.58 -9.40
CA GLN A 231 28.25 -19.17 -9.73
C GLN A 231 28.51 -17.67 -9.55
N ALA A 232 27.54 -16.82 -9.92
CA ALA A 232 27.66 -15.37 -9.78
C ALA A 232 27.12 -14.85 -8.44
N ARG A 233 26.24 -15.63 -7.80
CA ARG A 233 25.51 -15.21 -6.60
C ARG A 233 26.42 -14.92 -5.42
N THR A 234 27.46 -15.72 -5.19
CA THR A 234 28.40 -15.51 -4.07
C THR A 234 29.10 -14.16 -4.17
N ALA A 235 29.62 -13.80 -5.35
CA ALA A 235 30.31 -12.53 -5.55
C ALA A 235 29.35 -11.32 -5.41
N VAL A 236 28.13 -11.43 -5.95
CA VAL A 236 27.09 -10.40 -5.80
C VAL A 236 26.67 -10.28 -4.33
N GLY A 237 26.48 -11.40 -3.63
CA GLY A 237 26.09 -11.46 -2.23
C GLY A 237 27.11 -10.82 -1.29
N ILE A 238 28.41 -11.04 -1.52
CA ILE A 238 29.50 -10.38 -0.76
C ILE A 238 29.42 -8.85 -0.92
N ARG A 239 29.40 -8.36 -2.17
CA ARG A 239 29.33 -6.91 -2.44
C ARG A 239 28.07 -6.28 -1.87
N LEU A 240 26.92 -6.96 -1.98
CA LEU A 240 25.66 -6.50 -1.40
C LEU A 240 25.75 -6.43 0.13
N SER A 241 26.33 -7.45 0.76
CA SER A 241 26.54 -7.49 2.21
C SER A 241 27.38 -6.32 2.71
N GLU A 242 28.49 -6.03 2.04
CA GLU A 242 29.36 -4.88 2.34
C GLU A 242 28.59 -3.55 2.25
N GLY A 243 27.84 -3.35 1.16
CA GLY A 243 27.02 -2.15 0.97
C GLY A 243 25.93 -1.98 2.04
N LEU A 244 25.27 -3.06 2.44
CA LEU A 244 24.25 -3.05 3.48
C LEU A 244 24.83 -2.84 4.88
N ASN A 245 26.01 -3.41 5.19
CA ASN A 245 26.71 -3.15 6.45
C ASN A 245 27.12 -1.68 6.58
N LYS A 246 27.72 -1.11 5.53
CA LYS A 246 28.02 0.33 5.47
C LYS A 246 26.77 1.18 5.69
N SER A 247 25.68 0.81 5.03
CA SER A 247 24.38 1.49 5.19
C SER A 247 23.83 1.42 6.62
N ALA A 248 24.02 0.29 7.30
CA ALA A 248 23.64 0.11 8.70
C ALA A 248 24.49 0.96 9.65
N GLU A 249 25.79 1.05 9.41
CA GLU A 249 26.72 1.87 10.18
C GLU A 249 26.45 3.37 10.04
N GLU A 250 26.17 3.83 8.81
CA GLU A 250 25.76 5.21 8.54
C GLU A 250 24.47 5.57 9.30
N ALA A 251 23.44 4.71 9.21
CA ALA A 251 22.17 4.92 9.92
C ALA A 251 22.34 4.88 11.44
N ALA A 252 23.19 3.97 11.97
CA ALA A 252 23.50 3.90 13.40
C ALA A 252 24.25 5.14 13.89
N THR A 253 25.18 5.66 13.09
CA THR A 253 25.93 6.89 13.38
C THR A 253 24.99 8.09 13.47
N VAL A 254 24.02 8.20 12.56
CA VAL A 254 23.00 9.26 12.64
C VAL A 254 22.11 9.06 13.86
N ALA A 255 21.60 7.85 14.09
CA ALA A 255 20.74 7.54 15.24
C ALA A 255 21.40 7.92 16.59
N GLY A 256 22.70 7.73 16.75
CA GLY A 256 23.44 8.13 17.95
C GLY A 256 23.48 9.64 18.23
N ARG A 257 23.08 10.47 17.27
CA ARG A 257 22.99 11.94 17.39
C ARG A 257 21.55 12.45 17.51
N LEU A 258 20.54 11.57 17.42
CA LEU A 258 19.13 11.94 17.46
C LEU A 258 18.55 11.85 18.87
N LEU A 259 17.32 12.37 19.03
CA LEU A 259 16.52 12.11 20.23
C LEU A 259 16.29 10.59 20.40
N PRO A 260 16.24 10.06 21.64
CA PRO A 260 16.11 8.63 21.89
C PRO A 260 14.95 7.96 21.15
N VAL A 261 13.78 8.60 21.11
CA VAL A 261 12.60 8.11 20.39
C VAL A 261 12.84 7.96 18.88
N ALA A 262 13.53 8.91 18.26
CA ALA A 262 13.83 8.86 16.82
C ALA A 262 14.88 7.78 16.53
N ALA A 263 15.89 7.65 17.40
CA ALA A 263 16.92 6.63 17.32
C ALA A 263 16.34 5.21 17.46
N GLU A 264 15.37 5.03 18.35
CA GLU A 264 14.64 3.76 18.54
C GLU A 264 13.83 3.40 17.28
N LEU A 265 13.11 4.37 16.70
CA LEU A 265 12.34 4.16 15.48
C LEU A 265 13.21 3.79 14.26
N LEU A 266 14.50 4.15 14.25
CA LEU A 266 15.44 3.74 13.20
C LEU A 266 16.08 2.37 13.42
N GLN A 267 15.97 1.76 14.61
CA GLN A 267 16.60 0.45 14.88
C GLN A 267 16.15 -0.66 13.93
N PRO A 268 14.85 -0.81 13.57
CA PRO A 268 14.43 -1.86 12.64
C PRO A 268 15.06 -1.69 11.26
N LEU A 269 15.32 -0.45 10.83
CA LEU A 269 16.02 -0.17 9.57
C LEU A 269 17.45 -0.72 9.62
N ILE A 270 18.21 -0.39 10.67
CA ILE A 270 19.59 -0.85 10.87
C ILE A 270 19.63 -2.38 10.96
N ALA A 271 18.71 -2.98 11.71
CA ALA A 271 18.59 -4.42 11.85
C ALA A 271 18.31 -5.09 10.50
N SER A 272 17.38 -4.56 9.69
CA SER A 272 17.04 -5.13 8.38
C SER A 272 18.22 -5.13 7.40
N CYS A 273 19.05 -4.07 7.40
CA CYS A 273 20.28 -4.02 6.61
C CYS A 273 21.24 -5.15 7.00
N ARG A 274 21.49 -5.33 8.30
CA ARG A 274 22.41 -6.36 8.82
C ARG A 274 21.88 -7.76 8.55
N GLU A 275 20.61 -8.02 8.82
CA GLU A 275 19.96 -9.30 8.59
C GLU A 275 20.05 -9.73 7.12
N VAL A 276 19.66 -8.85 6.21
CA VAL A 276 19.69 -9.12 4.77
C VAL A 276 21.12 -9.22 4.25
N GLY A 277 22.04 -8.38 4.76
CA GLY A 277 23.45 -8.44 4.43
C GLY A 277 24.12 -9.75 4.84
N LEU A 278 23.83 -10.26 6.04
CA LEU A 278 24.33 -11.56 6.50
C LEU A 278 23.76 -12.70 5.67
N ALA A 279 22.45 -12.70 5.41
CA ALA A 279 21.81 -13.73 4.60
C ALA A 279 22.34 -13.75 3.15
N ALA A 280 22.55 -12.57 2.55
CA ALA A 280 23.12 -12.44 1.21
C ALA A 280 24.54 -12.99 1.13
N ARG A 281 25.39 -12.72 2.13
CA ARG A 281 26.76 -13.23 2.20
C ARG A 281 26.80 -14.75 2.34
N ASP A 282 25.94 -15.28 3.20
CA ASP A 282 25.88 -16.72 3.49
C ASP A 282 25.07 -17.52 2.45
N ASN A 283 24.51 -16.85 1.43
CA ASN A 283 23.55 -17.44 0.49
C ASN A 283 22.39 -18.18 1.20
N LYS A 284 21.94 -17.64 2.34
CA LYS A 284 20.85 -18.20 3.13
C LYS A 284 19.52 -17.59 2.71
N PRO A 285 18.46 -18.39 2.51
CA PRO A 285 17.13 -17.84 2.27
C PRO A 285 16.65 -17.10 3.51
N LEU A 286 16.10 -15.90 3.32
CA LEU A 286 15.42 -15.18 4.40
C LEU A 286 14.04 -15.79 4.65
N LEU A 287 13.63 -15.82 5.91
CA LEU A 287 12.24 -16.10 6.28
C LEU A 287 11.41 -14.85 5.97
N ILE A 288 10.77 -14.87 4.81
CA ILE A 288 9.99 -13.76 4.32
C ILE A 288 8.54 -13.97 4.74
N SER A 289 7.94 -12.99 5.45
CA SER A 289 6.50 -12.98 5.65
C SER A 289 5.82 -12.75 4.29
N PRO A 290 4.94 -13.67 3.83
CA PRO A 290 4.41 -13.63 2.47
C PRO A 290 3.37 -12.53 2.23
N ALA A 291 2.84 -11.90 3.28
CA ALA A 291 1.73 -10.95 3.16
C ALA A 291 2.22 -9.51 3.04
N TRP A 292 2.03 -8.90 1.87
CA TRP A 292 2.05 -7.44 1.73
C TRP A 292 0.78 -6.87 2.37
N PRO A 293 0.86 -5.99 3.39
CA PRO A 293 -0.33 -5.32 3.90
C PRO A 293 -0.93 -4.46 2.79
N SER A 294 -2.26 -4.32 2.74
CA SER A 294 -2.91 -3.49 1.72
C SER A 294 -2.24 -2.11 1.66
N PRO A 295 -1.68 -1.69 0.51
CA PRO A 295 -0.91 -0.46 0.44
C PRO A 295 -1.82 0.74 0.73
N ALA A 296 -1.45 1.55 1.71
CA ALA A 296 -2.25 2.68 2.17
C ALA A 296 -1.88 3.98 1.44
N THR A 297 -0.76 4.00 0.72
CA THR A 297 -0.24 5.20 0.05
C THR A 297 0.21 4.91 -1.39
N PRO A 298 0.22 5.92 -2.28
CA PRO A 298 0.75 5.76 -3.63
C PRO A 298 2.20 5.28 -3.65
N LEU A 299 3.03 5.72 -2.71
CA LEU A 299 4.42 5.29 -2.57
C LEU A 299 4.52 3.78 -2.29
N GLU A 300 3.73 3.28 -1.32
CA GLU A 300 3.69 1.84 -1.00
C GLU A 300 3.16 1.01 -2.17
N SER A 301 2.12 1.50 -2.87
CA SER A 301 1.60 0.84 -4.07
C SER A 301 2.65 0.74 -5.18
N LEU A 302 3.42 1.81 -5.42
CA LEU A 302 4.50 1.83 -6.42
C LEU A 302 5.60 0.84 -6.09
N VAL A 303 6.06 0.82 -4.83
CA VAL A 303 7.10 -0.13 -4.41
C VAL A 303 6.59 -1.56 -4.52
N ALA A 304 5.37 -1.85 -4.07
CA ALA A 304 4.77 -3.17 -4.18
C ALA A 304 4.72 -3.66 -5.63
N GLN A 305 4.26 -2.80 -6.55
CA GLN A 305 4.21 -3.15 -7.97
C GLN A 305 5.59 -3.24 -8.62
N THR A 306 6.56 -2.47 -8.15
CA THR A 306 7.96 -2.57 -8.61
C THR A 306 8.54 -3.94 -8.26
N ILE A 307 8.33 -4.41 -7.03
CA ILE A 307 8.79 -5.74 -6.59
C ILE A 307 8.10 -6.85 -7.40
N ARG A 308 6.77 -6.78 -7.59
CA ARG A 308 6.05 -7.75 -8.43
C ARG A 308 6.52 -7.77 -9.88
N THR A 309 6.80 -6.60 -10.46
CA THR A 309 7.36 -6.49 -11.81
C THR A 309 8.74 -7.13 -11.90
N ALA A 310 9.58 -6.96 -10.87
CA ALA A 310 10.87 -7.64 -10.80
C ALA A 310 10.71 -9.16 -10.75
N GLU A 311 9.71 -9.67 -10.01
CA GLU A 311 9.45 -11.10 -9.85
C GLU A 311 8.91 -11.77 -11.12
N ALA A 312 8.37 -11.01 -12.08
CA ALA A 312 7.84 -11.56 -13.30
C ALA A 312 8.92 -12.26 -14.16
N GLU A 313 8.69 -13.54 -14.48
CA GLU A 313 9.64 -14.40 -15.19
C GLU A 313 9.44 -14.42 -16.71
N THR A 314 8.20 -14.26 -17.17
CA THR A 314 7.87 -14.33 -18.59
C THR A 314 7.61 -12.93 -19.16
N PRO A 315 7.79 -12.71 -20.48
CA PRO A 315 7.42 -11.44 -21.10
C PRO A 315 5.94 -11.07 -20.89
N LEU A 316 5.03 -12.05 -20.95
CA LEU A 316 3.59 -11.80 -20.75
C LEU A 316 3.29 -11.38 -19.30
N SER A 317 3.80 -12.11 -18.31
CA SER A 317 3.59 -11.75 -16.89
C SER A 317 4.25 -10.41 -16.55
N ARG A 318 5.40 -10.10 -17.16
CA ARG A 318 6.07 -8.81 -16.98
C ARG A 318 5.28 -7.66 -17.59
N ALA A 319 4.69 -7.86 -18.77
CA ALA A 319 3.80 -6.88 -19.37
C ALA A 319 2.54 -6.66 -18.51
N ASP A 320 1.99 -7.73 -17.94
CA ASP A 320 0.85 -7.62 -17.02
C ASP A 320 1.20 -6.83 -15.75
N GLU A 321 2.25 -7.21 -15.02
CA GLU A 321 2.69 -6.49 -13.82
C GLU A 321 3.08 -5.03 -14.13
N SER A 322 3.71 -4.79 -15.29
CA SER A 322 4.02 -3.42 -15.76
C SER A 322 2.74 -2.61 -16.05
N SER A 323 1.65 -3.24 -16.50
CA SER A 323 0.36 -2.56 -16.68
C SER A 323 -0.26 -2.15 -15.33
N GLN A 324 -0.09 -2.96 -14.29
CA GLN A 324 -0.51 -2.61 -12.93
C GLN A 324 0.38 -1.53 -12.32
N LEU A 325 1.70 -1.58 -12.58
CA LEU A 325 2.63 -0.52 -12.21
C LEU A 325 2.26 0.81 -12.88
N ALA A 326 1.87 0.79 -14.17
CA ALA A 326 1.37 1.97 -14.87
C ALA A 326 0.11 2.54 -14.19
N ALA A 327 -0.82 1.68 -13.74
CA ALA A 327 -1.99 2.13 -12.98
C ALA A 327 -1.61 2.79 -11.64
N ALA A 328 -0.62 2.25 -10.92
CA ALA A 328 -0.10 2.84 -9.69
C ALA A 328 0.57 4.21 -9.95
N LEU A 329 1.33 4.35 -11.04
CA LEU A 329 1.93 5.61 -11.47
C LEU A 329 0.86 6.65 -11.86
N ALA A 330 -0.20 6.24 -12.55
CA ALA A 330 -1.33 7.12 -12.89
C ALA A 330 -2.04 7.65 -11.63
N HIS A 331 -2.19 6.82 -10.60
CA HIS A 331 -2.73 7.25 -9.31
C HIS A 331 -1.77 8.23 -8.61
N ALA A 332 -0.47 7.92 -8.55
CA ALA A 332 0.54 8.79 -7.96
C ALA A 332 0.59 10.17 -8.64
N LEU A 333 0.52 10.21 -9.98
CA LEU A 333 0.41 11.44 -10.77
C LEU A 333 -0.77 12.30 -10.35
N THR A 334 -1.93 11.68 -10.17
CA THR A 334 -3.15 12.38 -9.78
C THR A 334 -3.00 12.99 -8.38
N VAL A 335 -2.42 12.24 -7.44
CA VAL A 335 -2.17 12.72 -6.08
C VAL A 335 -1.16 13.87 -6.08
N LEU A 336 -0.04 13.75 -6.81
CA LEU A 336 0.98 14.80 -6.91
C LEU A 336 0.44 16.08 -7.56
N ALA A 337 -0.40 15.95 -8.59
CA ALA A 337 -1.02 17.09 -9.24
C ALA A 337 -1.99 17.83 -8.30
N VAL A 338 -2.79 17.11 -7.52
CA VAL A 338 -3.69 17.70 -6.51
C VAL A 338 -2.90 18.34 -5.35
N ALA A 339 -1.74 17.78 -5.02
CA ALA A 339 -0.84 18.31 -3.98
C ALA A 339 -0.01 19.52 -4.44
N ASP A 340 -0.25 20.06 -5.65
CA ASP A 340 0.50 21.17 -6.24
C ASP A 340 2.02 20.89 -6.33
N MET A 341 2.37 19.67 -6.72
CA MET A 341 3.76 19.23 -6.94
C MET A 341 4.03 18.98 -8.44
N PRO A 342 3.97 20.01 -9.30
CA PRO A 342 3.91 19.83 -10.75
C PRO A 342 5.21 19.26 -11.35
N ASP A 343 6.36 19.51 -10.73
CA ASP A 343 7.64 18.96 -11.19
C ASP A 343 7.80 17.47 -10.85
N ASP A 344 7.34 17.05 -9.67
CA ASP A 344 7.27 15.63 -9.34
C ASP A 344 6.26 14.91 -10.22
N ALA A 345 5.10 15.53 -10.47
CA ALA A 345 4.12 14.99 -11.42
C ALA A 345 4.74 14.84 -12.82
N ALA A 346 5.47 15.83 -13.33
CA ALA A 346 6.14 15.72 -14.63
C ALA A 346 7.17 14.58 -14.66
N ARG A 347 8.00 14.43 -13.61
CA ARG A 347 8.97 13.32 -13.49
C ARG A 347 8.30 11.95 -13.47
N VAL A 348 7.23 11.80 -12.68
CA VAL A 348 6.44 10.55 -12.64
C VAL A 348 5.75 10.31 -13.99
N GLY A 349 5.38 11.36 -14.72
CA GLY A 349 4.80 11.27 -16.06
C GLY A 349 5.75 10.67 -17.10
N GLY A 350 7.03 11.10 -17.07
CA GLY A 350 8.07 10.48 -17.90
C GLY A 350 8.33 9.01 -17.54
N ALA A 351 8.26 8.68 -16.24
CA ALA A 351 8.36 7.29 -15.80
C ALA A 351 7.16 6.44 -16.27
N PHE A 352 5.95 7.01 -16.22
CA PHE A 352 4.74 6.36 -16.72
C PHE A 352 4.82 6.06 -18.22
N ASP A 353 5.28 6.99 -19.05
CA ASP A 353 5.54 6.72 -20.48
C ASP A 353 6.52 5.57 -20.69
N SER A 354 7.64 5.60 -19.95
CA SER A 354 8.70 4.60 -20.07
C SER A 354 8.22 3.20 -19.66
N VAL A 355 7.35 3.09 -18.65
CA VAL A 355 6.73 1.82 -18.24
C VAL A 355 5.74 1.33 -19.31
N LEU A 356 4.93 2.21 -19.90
CA LEU A 356 4.03 1.82 -20.99
C LEU A 356 4.80 1.35 -22.22
N GLU A 357 5.82 2.08 -22.66
CA GLU A 357 6.60 1.70 -23.83
C GLU A 357 7.44 0.44 -23.58
N ASN A 358 8.33 0.50 -22.59
CA ASN A 358 9.35 -0.53 -22.42
C ASN A 358 8.89 -1.68 -21.53
N GLY A 359 8.05 -1.40 -20.53
CA GLY A 359 7.51 -2.41 -19.61
C GLY A 359 6.34 -3.19 -20.21
N VAL A 360 5.41 -2.51 -20.90
CA VAL A 360 4.23 -3.15 -21.51
C VAL A 360 4.47 -3.47 -22.98
N ALA A 361 4.63 -2.46 -23.85
CA ALA A 361 4.56 -2.67 -25.29
C ALA A 361 5.66 -3.60 -25.82
N ILE A 362 6.93 -3.35 -25.49
CA ILE A 362 8.06 -4.19 -25.93
C ILE A 362 7.89 -5.65 -25.45
N ASN A 363 7.40 -5.86 -24.23
CA ASN A 363 7.20 -7.22 -23.73
C ASN A 363 6.04 -7.92 -24.44
N LEU A 364 4.95 -7.23 -24.77
CA LEU A 364 3.86 -7.80 -25.59
C LEU A 364 4.31 -8.11 -27.03
N GLU A 365 5.14 -7.25 -27.65
CA GLU A 365 5.73 -7.51 -28.96
C GLU A 365 6.56 -8.80 -28.96
N ARG A 366 7.33 -9.05 -27.89
CA ARG A 366 8.08 -10.31 -27.70
C ARG A 366 7.16 -11.53 -27.56
N VAL A 367 6.03 -11.39 -26.85
CA VAL A 367 5.02 -12.46 -26.73
C VAL A 367 4.42 -12.78 -28.10
N GLU A 368 3.99 -11.76 -28.85
CA GLU A 368 3.38 -11.92 -30.17
C GLU A 368 4.37 -12.53 -31.18
N ALA A 369 5.63 -12.11 -31.15
CA ALA A 369 6.69 -12.69 -31.98
C ALA A 369 6.99 -14.17 -31.63
N GLY A 370 6.92 -14.52 -30.34
CA GLY A 370 7.12 -15.89 -29.86
C GLY A 370 5.92 -16.82 -30.02
N ASP A 371 4.73 -16.28 -30.32
CA ASP A 371 3.49 -17.03 -30.50
C ASP A 371 2.84 -16.73 -31.87
N PRO A 372 3.42 -17.23 -32.97
CA PRO A 372 2.88 -17.03 -34.32
C PRO A 372 1.49 -17.68 -34.48
N SER A 373 1.15 -18.68 -33.66
CA SER A 373 -0.16 -19.33 -33.66
C SER A 373 -1.26 -18.48 -33.03
N GLY A 374 -0.89 -17.44 -32.27
CA GLY A 374 -1.83 -16.53 -31.64
C GLY A 374 -2.65 -17.16 -30.51
N LYS A 375 -2.11 -18.18 -29.83
CA LYS A 375 -2.71 -18.80 -28.65
C LYS A 375 -2.90 -17.82 -27.50
N LEU A 376 -2.00 -16.85 -27.35
CA LEU A 376 -1.96 -15.84 -26.30
C LEU A 376 -2.62 -14.51 -26.71
N ARG A 377 -3.29 -14.45 -27.87
CA ARG A 377 -3.90 -13.20 -28.38
C ARG A 377 -4.89 -12.58 -27.41
N LYS A 378 -5.65 -13.40 -26.67
CA LYS A 378 -6.64 -12.91 -25.72
C LYS A 378 -5.95 -12.26 -24.51
N GLU A 379 -4.98 -12.93 -23.93
CA GLU A 379 -4.20 -12.43 -22.78
C GLU A 379 -3.45 -11.16 -23.14
N VAL A 380 -2.85 -11.09 -24.34
CA VAL A 380 -2.23 -9.87 -24.86
C VAL A 380 -3.26 -8.74 -24.94
N ALA A 381 -4.45 -8.99 -25.49
CA ALA A 381 -5.52 -7.98 -25.56
C ALA A 381 -5.96 -7.51 -24.16
N ASP A 382 -6.10 -8.41 -23.19
CA ASP A 382 -6.47 -8.09 -21.80
C ASP A 382 -5.41 -7.22 -21.11
N VAL A 383 -4.12 -7.44 -21.39
CA VAL A 383 -3.02 -6.59 -20.90
C VAL A 383 -3.05 -5.21 -21.58
N ARG A 384 -3.26 -5.14 -22.91
CA ARG A 384 -3.40 -3.87 -23.64
C ARG A 384 -4.58 -3.04 -23.11
N GLU A 385 -5.70 -3.70 -22.82
CA GLU A 385 -6.89 -3.05 -22.25
C GLU A 385 -6.61 -2.50 -20.85
N ARG A 386 -5.95 -3.28 -19.99
CA ARG A 386 -5.50 -2.83 -18.65
C ARG A 386 -4.60 -1.61 -18.73
N ALA A 387 -3.60 -1.62 -19.62
CA ALA A 387 -2.73 -0.47 -19.85
C ALA A 387 -3.50 0.76 -20.33
N GLY A 388 -4.49 0.57 -21.21
CA GLY A 388 -5.41 1.63 -21.65
C GLY A 388 -6.19 2.27 -20.51
N ARG A 389 -6.73 1.45 -19.59
CA ARG A 389 -7.46 1.95 -18.41
C ARG A 389 -6.61 2.87 -17.52
N ALA A 390 -5.31 2.62 -17.39
CA ALA A 390 -4.41 3.50 -16.66
C ALA A 390 -4.31 4.89 -17.31
N THR A 391 -4.26 4.95 -18.64
CA THR A 391 -4.27 6.24 -19.38
C THR A 391 -5.61 6.95 -19.31
N ASP A 392 -6.73 6.20 -19.36
CA ASP A 392 -8.08 6.76 -19.26
C ASP A 392 -8.34 7.41 -17.88
N VAL A 393 -7.70 6.90 -16.83
CA VAL A 393 -7.74 7.53 -15.49
C VAL A 393 -7.11 8.91 -15.53
N LEU A 394 -5.95 9.08 -16.19
CA LEU A 394 -5.29 10.38 -16.29
C LEU A 394 -6.12 11.38 -17.12
N GLU A 395 -6.68 10.95 -18.24
CA GLU A 395 -7.53 11.83 -19.09
C GLU A 395 -8.80 12.28 -18.37
N ARG A 396 -9.46 11.35 -17.65
CA ARG A 396 -10.64 11.68 -16.84
C ARG A 396 -10.29 12.62 -15.69
N ASN A 397 -9.12 12.47 -15.08
CA ASN A 397 -8.69 13.38 -14.02
C ASN A 397 -8.26 14.74 -14.55
N LEU A 398 -7.63 14.82 -15.72
CA LEU A 398 -7.27 16.09 -16.35
C LEU A 398 -8.50 16.96 -16.61
N SER A 399 -9.59 16.38 -17.14
CA SER A 399 -10.83 17.15 -17.40
C SER A 399 -11.47 17.73 -16.12
N LYS A 400 -11.23 17.09 -14.96
CA LYS A 400 -11.75 17.51 -13.64
C LYS A 400 -10.71 18.23 -12.79
N ALA A 401 -9.47 18.35 -13.26
CA ALA A 401 -8.38 18.86 -12.47
C ALA A 401 -8.54 20.37 -12.23
N PRO A 402 -8.26 20.87 -11.01
CA PRO A 402 -8.18 22.30 -10.75
C PRO A 402 -7.04 22.94 -11.59
N PRO A 403 -7.09 24.26 -11.86
CA PRO A 403 -6.11 24.93 -12.73
C PRO A 403 -4.64 24.65 -12.37
N ALA A 404 -4.29 24.62 -11.08
CA ALA A 404 -2.93 24.31 -10.60
C ALA A 404 -2.45 22.90 -11.00
N ALA A 405 -3.34 21.91 -10.98
CA ALA A 405 -3.03 20.51 -11.28
C ALA A 405 -2.98 20.20 -12.79
N ARG A 406 -3.71 20.98 -13.62
CA ARG A 406 -3.83 20.73 -15.07
C ARG A 406 -2.49 20.74 -15.79
N ALA A 407 -1.64 21.73 -15.52
CA ALA A 407 -0.34 21.86 -16.18
C ALA A 407 0.59 20.65 -15.92
N GLY A 408 0.53 20.05 -14.73
CA GLY A 408 1.27 18.84 -14.42
C GLY A 408 0.74 17.61 -15.16
N LEU A 409 -0.59 17.43 -15.17
CA LEU A 409 -1.25 16.31 -15.84
C LEU A 409 -1.13 16.38 -17.37
N GLU A 410 -1.23 17.58 -17.97
CA GLU A 410 -1.02 17.78 -19.41
C GLU A 410 0.41 17.41 -19.82
N ARG A 411 1.41 17.84 -19.05
CA ARG A 411 2.81 17.46 -19.29
C ARG A 411 3.01 15.95 -19.18
N ALA A 412 2.41 15.31 -18.19
CA ALA A 412 2.47 13.85 -18.03
C ALA A 412 1.77 13.09 -19.17
N LEU A 413 0.61 13.56 -19.64
CA LEU A 413 -0.09 12.98 -20.79
C LEU A 413 0.66 13.20 -22.10
N ALA A 414 1.26 14.38 -22.30
CA ALA A 414 2.10 14.67 -23.46
C ALA A 414 3.36 13.79 -23.48
N ALA A 415 3.99 13.60 -22.32
CA ALA A 415 5.14 12.70 -22.19
C ALA A 415 4.76 11.24 -22.53
N SER A 416 3.53 10.81 -22.26
CA SER A 416 3.08 9.41 -22.42
C SER A 416 2.45 9.04 -23.76
N VAL A 417 2.46 9.94 -24.74
CA VAL A 417 1.81 9.72 -26.05
C VAL A 417 2.39 8.50 -26.78
N ARG A 418 3.72 8.35 -26.74
CA ARG A 418 4.44 7.31 -27.48
C ARG A 418 4.19 5.94 -26.88
N GLY A 419 4.42 5.77 -25.57
CA GLY A 419 4.18 4.51 -24.88
C GLY A 419 2.74 4.06 -24.95
N ARG A 420 1.78 4.99 -24.81
CA ARG A 420 0.34 4.67 -24.90
C ARG A 420 -0.07 4.07 -26.23
N GLY A 421 0.35 4.65 -27.35
CA GLY A 421 -0.05 4.16 -28.68
C GLY A 421 0.40 2.72 -28.90
N LYS A 422 1.65 2.41 -28.54
CA LYS A 422 2.20 1.05 -28.65
C LYS A 422 1.56 0.08 -27.66
N ALA A 423 1.47 0.46 -26.38
CA ALA A 423 0.97 -0.41 -25.32
C ALA A 423 -0.51 -0.77 -25.50
N THR A 424 -1.32 0.13 -26.05
CA THR A 424 -2.76 -0.12 -26.24
C THR A 424 -3.11 -0.71 -27.61
N GLY A 425 -2.15 -0.71 -28.56
CA GLY A 425 -2.40 -1.06 -29.96
C GLY A 425 -3.33 -0.08 -30.70
N LYS A 426 -3.72 1.03 -30.07
CA LYS A 426 -4.54 2.08 -30.71
C LYS A 426 -3.61 3.10 -31.37
N PRO A 427 -3.81 3.45 -32.65
CA PRO A 427 -2.97 4.44 -33.32
C PRO A 427 -3.01 5.77 -32.57
N ALA A 428 -1.85 6.28 -32.19
CA ALA A 428 -1.68 7.60 -31.60
C ALA A 428 -2.09 8.66 -32.64
N GLY A 429 -3.35 9.12 -32.64
CA GLY A 429 -3.76 10.26 -33.47
C GLY A 429 -5.15 10.23 -34.08
N LYS A 430 -5.92 9.13 -34.00
CA LYS A 430 -7.34 9.15 -34.44
C LYS A 430 -8.34 9.44 -33.31
N GLY A 431 -7.86 9.54 -32.07
CA GLY A 431 -8.67 10.07 -30.98
C GLY A 431 -8.95 11.54 -31.27
N ASN A 432 -10.23 11.89 -31.42
CA ASN A 432 -10.71 13.27 -31.26
C ASN A 432 -9.88 13.94 -30.16
N GLY A 433 -9.20 15.05 -30.48
CA GLY A 433 -8.37 15.76 -29.50
C GLY A 433 -9.11 15.96 -28.17
N PRO A 434 -8.36 16.16 -27.06
CA PRO A 434 -8.92 16.10 -25.71
C PRO A 434 -10.25 16.82 -25.66
N THR A 435 -11.32 16.14 -25.21
CA THR A 435 -12.70 16.65 -25.34
C THR A 435 -12.85 18.06 -24.77
N TRP A 436 -12.08 18.39 -23.74
CA TRP A 436 -12.04 19.71 -23.12
C TRP A 436 -11.44 20.84 -24.00
N LYS A 437 -10.60 20.54 -25.00
CA LYS A 437 -10.10 21.55 -25.95
C LYS A 437 -11.11 21.91 -27.04
N LYS A 438 -12.21 21.15 -27.18
CA LYS A 438 -13.24 21.45 -28.18
C LYS A 438 -14.13 22.63 -27.79
N ASP A 439 -14.17 22.99 -26.50
CA ASP A 439 -15.09 24.01 -25.98
C ASP A 439 -14.50 25.43 -25.97
N ASP A 440 -13.18 25.58 -26.13
CA ASP A 440 -12.49 26.89 -26.11
C ASP A 440 -12.25 27.49 -27.51
N HIS A 441 -12.85 26.93 -28.55
CA HIS A 441 -12.94 27.63 -29.83
C HIS A 441 -14.21 28.47 -29.82
N PRO A 442 -14.15 29.79 -29.53
CA PRO A 442 -15.28 30.69 -29.70
C PRO A 442 -15.78 30.51 -31.14
N GLY A 443 -17.06 30.17 -31.25
CA GLY A 443 -17.64 29.54 -32.42
C GLY A 443 -17.19 30.16 -33.74
N LYS A 444 -16.91 29.29 -34.72
CA LYS A 444 -17.32 29.63 -36.08
C LYS A 444 -18.78 30.01 -35.97
N GLY A 445 -19.06 31.31 -36.07
CA GLY A 445 -20.42 31.84 -35.98
C GLY A 445 -21.36 31.05 -36.90
N PRO A 446 -22.66 31.03 -36.57
CA PRO A 446 -23.64 30.30 -37.37
C PRO A 446 -23.46 30.64 -38.86
N PRO A 447 -23.41 29.63 -39.75
CA PRO A 447 -23.22 29.86 -41.17
C PRO A 447 -24.46 30.58 -41.72
N GLY A 448 -24.39 31.92 -41.83
CA GLY A 448 -25.53 32.69 -42.36
C GLY A 448 -25.49 34.22 -42.24
N TRP A 449 -24.51 34.84 -41.58
CA TRP A 449 -24.58 36.29 -41.27
C TRP A 449 -23.62 37.19 -42.07
N SER A 450 -23.41 36.90 -43.36
CA SER A 450 -22.71 37.85 -44.24
C SER A 450 -23.12 37.73 -45.70
N LYS A 451 -24.31 38.25 -46.05
CA LYS A 451 -24.58 38.90 -47.34
C LYS A 451 -25.70 39.96 -47.22
N LYS A 452 -25.30 41.24 -47.28
CA LYS A 452 -25.94 42.41 -47.95
C LYS A 452 -25.44 43.71 -47.26
N PRO A 453 -25.30 44.85 -47.95
CA PRO A 453 -25.80 45.20 -49.30
C PRO A 453 -24.83 44.88 -50.44
#